data_AF-A0A2S9I8F0-F1
#
_entry.id   AF-A0A2S9I8F0-F1
#
_cell.length_a   1.000
_cell.length_b   1.000
_cell.length_c   1.000
_cell.angle_alpha   90.00
_cell.angle_beta   90.00
_cell.angle_gamma   90.00
#
_symmetry.space_group_name_H-M   'P 1'
#
loop_
_entity.id
_entity.type
_entity.pdbx_description
1 polymer ?
#
loop_
_entity_poly.entity_id
_entity_poly.type
_entity_poly.pdbx_seq_one_letter_code
_entity_poly.pdbx_strand_id
1 'polypeptide(L)'
;MKIEFLVLINNDNSFCNSKKSFIDFLQIDSQISISGKKLTYKQSAYSNASITVKFNVEMNNTPSNKERYFVIAIENLDMSLVDEFHEIGDKIKNLCNLINPGSIIVNTLWDDVGRHYASQAYPHINEVENIMRKLISKFMLINVGMDWSKETIHPELAKKIEKFDEDDTNLNDLYKIDFINLSDFLFDKKRDISIEDLDRVLLKTKFDESDKEKILKYVPKSNWDKYFINLLGEKSRNIESQWKLLYKLRNKVAHNRFLTKEDLKRIKGLTNSLKEILVNAMDKLGEIDLNDEDRSNIISSISTLSLNSDASLVEKQISDYYVKRGFDIRKVRYSRLDPQADFIFNNSTSLIAVNIKVYDTRLLQNTINGLIKKTATLLSNYIDNENINKGKLIIILVGDHKMTLKLNQHIDEITNFISKEIDQRITCEFGFINESQEYEILAKQ
;
A
#
# COMPACT_ATOMS: atom_id res chain seq x y z
N MET A 1 30.71 -10.65 -6.54
CA MET A 1 29.37 -10.68 -7.14
C MET A 1 29.11 -12.05 -7.74
N LYS A 2 27.91 -12.57 -7.53
CA LYS A 2 27.41 -13.83 -8.07
C LYS A 2 26.10 -13.59 -8.80
N ILE A 3 25.92 -14.29 -9.92
CA ILE A 3 24.61 -14.44 -10.58
C ILE A 3 24.36 -15.93 -10.77
N GLU A 4 23.14 -16.37 -10.46
CA GLU A 4 22.74 -17.76 -10.55
C GLU A 4 21.40 -17.90 -11.29
N PHE A 5 21.37 -18.80 -12.27
CA PHE A 5 20.19 -19.09 -13.10
C PHE A 5 19.81 -20.56 -12.99
N LEU A 6 18.51 -20.83 -13.02
CA LEU A 6 17.93 -22.15 -13.24
C LEU A 6 17.23 -22.15 -14.60
N VAL A 7 17.72 -22.96 -15.52
CA VAL A 7 17.15 -23.13 -16.86
C VAL A 7 16.46 -24.47 -16.92
N LEU A 8 15.16 -24.49 -17.21
CA LEU A 8 14.35 -25.70 -17.41
C LEU A 8 14.12 -25.95 -18.90
N ILE A 9 14.33 -27.18 -19.32
CA ILE A 9 14.18 -27.64 -20.70
C ILE A 9 13.43 -28.96 -20.71
N ASN A 10 12.42 -29.10 -21.58
CA ASN A 10 11.70 -30.37 -21.74
C ASN A 10 12.62 -31.47 -22.31
N ASN A 11 12.48 -32.69 -21.78
CA ASN A 11 13.31 -33.83 -22.17
C ASN A 11 13.02 -34.37 -23.57
N ASP A 12 11.88 -34.00 -24.16
CA ASP A 12 11.43 -34.44 -25.49
C ASP A 12 12.35 -33.94 -26.62
N ASN A 13 13.19 -32.94 -26.34
CA ASN A 13 14.14 -32.39 -27.29
C ASN A 13 15.54 -32.99 -27.17
N SER A 14 16.16 -33.26 -28.33
CA SER A 14 17.56 -33.71 -28.45
C SER A 14 18.59 -32.62 -28.14
N PHE A 15 18.19 -31.34 -28.18
CA PHE A 15 19.05 -30.20 -27.87
C PHE A 15 19.45 -30.15 -26.40
N CYS A 16 20.72 -29.79 -26.12
CA CYS A 16 21.28 -29.65 -24.77
C CYS A 16 20.96 -30.86 -23.86
N ASN A 17 21.17 -32.08 -24.36
CA ASN A 17 20.95 -33.34 -23.65
C ASN A 17 22.04 -33.71 -22.63
N SER A 18 23.10 -32.91 -22.53
CA SER A 18 24.20 -33.13 -21.61
C SER A 18 24.78 -31.79 -21.16
N LYS A 19 25.48 -31.79 -20.02
CA LYS A 19 26.24 -30.62 -19.56
C LYS A 19 27.22 -30.11 -20.62
N LYS A 20 27.86 -31.02 -21.37
CA LYS A 20 28.81 -30.67 -22.42
C LYS A 20 28.11 -29.97 -23.59
N SER A 21 27.03 -30.56 -24.12
CA SER A 21 26.29 -29.96 -25.24
C SER A 21 25.67 -28.61 -24.88
N PHE A 22 25.28 -28.40 -23.63
CA PHE A 22 24.83 -27.09 -23.13
C PHE A 22 25.97 -26.05 -23.10
N ILE A 23 27.15 -26.42 -22.60
CA ILE A 23 28.32 -25.53 -22.58
C ILE A 23 28.76 -25.19 -24.02
N ASP A 24 28.84 -26.20 -24.88
CA ASP A 24 29.19 -26.02 -26.29
C ASP A 24 28.19 -25.08 -26.99
N PHE A 25 26.90 -25.18 -26.65
CA PHE A 25 25.86 -24.27 -27.15
C PHE A 25 26.10 -22.81 -26.73
N LEU A 26 26.47 -22.56 -25.47
CA LEU A 26 26.78 -21.19 -25.02
C LEU A 26 27.97 -20.58 -25.80
N GLN A 27 28.89 -21.41 -26.30
CA GLN A 27 30.05 -21.00 -27.09
C GLN A 27 29.75 -20.82 -28.59
N ILE A 28 28.51 -21.04 -29.04
CA ILE A 28 28.09 -20.66 -30.40
C ILE A 28 28.25 -19.15 -30.60
N ASP A 29 28.08 -18.38 -29.54
CA ASP A 29 28.38 -16.95 -29.57
C ASP A 29 29.90 -16.73 -29.50
N SER A 30 30.47 -16.17 -30.57
CA SER A 30 31.89 -15.85 -30.67
C SER A 30 32.42 -14.91 -29.56
N GLN A 31 31.53 -14.20 -28.86
CA GLN A 31 31.88 -13.34 -27.73
C GLN A 31 32.14 -14.12 -26.45
N ILE A 32 31.71 -15.39 -26.35
CA ILE A 32 31.81 -16.23 -25.16
C ILE A 32 32.81 -17.36 -25.39
N SER A 33 33.81 -17.45 -24.52
CA SER A 33 34.76 -18.56 -24.48
C SER A 33 34.78 -19.19 -23.09
N ILE A 34 34.55 -20.49 -23.00
CA ILE A 34 34.51 -21.25 -21.75
C ILE A 34 35.68 -22.24 -21.76
N SER A 35 36.50 -22.19 -20.72
CA SER A 35 37.61 -23.12 -20.52
C SER A 35 37.65 -23.57 -19.06
N GLY A 36 37.29 -24.84 -18.83
CA GLY A 36 37.17 -25.41 -17.50
C GLY A 36 36.13 -24.69 -16.65
N LYS A 37 36.58 -24.07 -15.54
CA LYS A 37 35.73 -23.30 -14.61
C LYS A 37 35.78 -21.78 -14.85
N LYS A 38 36.21 -21.34 -16.03
CA LYS A 38 36.34 -19.92 -16.39
C LYS A 38 35.53 -19.63 -17.65
N LEU A 39 34.80 -18.53 -17.63
CA LEU A 39 34.11 -17.95 -18.78
C LEU A 39 34.75 -16.60 -19.09
N THR A 40 35.13 -16.39 -20.34
CA THR A 40 35.64 -15.11 -20.84
C THR A 40 34.65 -14.52 -21.82
N TYR A 41 34.31 -13.25 -21.61
CA TYR A 41 33.39 -12.51 -22.45
C TYR A 41 34.07 -11.29 -23.07
N LYS A 42 33.82 -11.07 -24.37
CA LYS A 42 34.26 -9.88 -25.12
C LYS A 42 33.05 -9.03 -25.49
N GLN A 43 33.02 -7.78 -25.06
CA GLN A 43 31.91 -6.86 -25.29
C GLN A 43 31.64 -6.60 -26.78
N SER A 44 32.68 -6.69 -27.61
CA SER A 44 32.59 -6.68 -29.07
C SER A 44 33.55 -7.71 -29.64
N ALA A 45 33.18 -8.31 -30.78
CA ALA A 45 34.05 -9.23 -31.51
C ALA A 45 35.42 -8.61 -31.86
N TYR A 46 35.48 -7.28 -31.95
CA TYR A 46 36.68 -6.50 -32.31
C TYR A 46 37.34 -5.78 -31.12
N SER A 47 36.82 -5.93 -29.90
CA SER A 47 37.39 -5.27 -28.71
C SER A 47 38.47 -6.14 -28.07
N ASN A 48 39.54 -5.50 -27.59
CA ASN A 48 40.58 -6.12 -26.76
C ASN A 48 40.18 -6.19 -25.28
N ALA A 49 39.12 -5.49 -24.88
CA ALA A 49 38.61 -5.56 -23.51
C ALA A 49 37.80 -6.84 -23.33
N SER A 50 38.26 -7.70 -22.42
CA SER A 50 37.57 -8.93 -22.04
C SER A 50 37.50 -9.08 -20.53
N ILE A 51 36.39 -9.60 -20.05
CA ILE A 51 36.18 -9.94 -18.65
C ILE A 51 36.23 -11.46 -18.51
N THR A 52 36.98 -11.95 -17.52
CA THR A 52 37.02 -13.38 -17.18
C THR A 52 36.39 -13.59 -15.81
N VAL A 53 35.39 -14.46 -15.77
CA VAL A 53 34.62 -14.79 -14.57
C VAL A 53 34.72 -16.27 -14.27
N LYS A 54 34.51 -16.64 -13.00
CA LYS A 54 34.37 -18.04 -12.63
C LYS A 54 32.99 -18.53 -13.09
N PHE A 55 32.96 -19.73 -13.64
CA PHE A 55 31.79 -20.32 -14.27
C PHE A 55 31.60 -21.76 -13.81
N ASN A 56 30.38 -22.12 -13.45
CA ASN A 56 29.98 -23.47 -13.13
C ASN A 56 28.60 -23.75 -13.73
N VAL A 57 28.41 -25.00 -14.18
CA VAL A 57 27.12 -25.51 -14.63
C VAL A 57 26.87 -26.84 -13.96
N GLU A 58 25.69 -27.00 -13.39
CA GLU A 58 25.19 -28.27 -12.86
C GLU A 58 23.99 -28.70 -13.70
N MET A 59 23.83 -30.00 -13.87
CA MET A 59 22.75 -30.58 -14.67
C MET A 59 22.12 -31.72 -13.89
N ASN A 60 20.79 -31.77 -13.87
CA ASN A 60 20.04 -32.92 -13.39
C ASN A 60 18.65 -32.95 -14.04
N ASN A 61 17.87 -33.99 -13.74
CA ASN A 61 16.48 -34.10 -14.17
C ASN A 61 15.52 -33.70 -13.04
N THR A 62 14.34 -33.22 -13.40
CA THR A 62 13.25 -33.06 -12.44
C THR A 62 12.76 -34.44 -11.99
N PRO A 63 12.12 -34.57 -10.80
CA PRO A 63 11.67 -35.86 -10.29
C PRO A 63 10.72 -36.62 -11.23
N SER A 64 9.94 -35.90 -12.03
CA SER A 64 9.04 -36.47 -13.04
C SER A 64 9.78 -37.00 -14.28
N ASN A 65 11.07 -36.70 -14.41
CA ASN A 65 11.93 -36.95 -15.56
C ASN A 65 11.37 -36.40 -16.89
N LYS A 66 10.41 -35.46 -16.83
CA LYS A 66 9.85 -34.77 -17.99
C LYS A 66 10.68 -33.57 -18.40
N GLU A 67 11.33 -32.91 -17.43
CA GLU A 67 12.25 -31.81 -17.70
C GLU A 67 13.66 -32.14 -17.18
N ARG A 68 14.64 -31.51 -17.83
CA ARG A 68 16.01 -31.36 -17.31
C ARG A 68 16.20 -29.93 -16.88
N TYR A 69 17.04 -29.73 -15.87
CA TYR A 69 17.44 -28.41 -15.44
C TYR A 69 18.95 -28.22 -15.50
N PHE A 70 19.34 -26.98 -15.79
CA PHE A 70 20.71 -26.51 -15.71
C PHE A 70 20.78 -25.39 -14.67
N VAL A 71 21.63 -25.56 -13.66
CA VAL A 71 21.97 -24.48 -12.74
C VAL A 71 23.26 -23.85 -13.24
N ILE A 72 23.20 -22.57 -13.60
CA ILE A 72 24.36 -21.81 -14.09
C ILE A 72 24.75 -20.83 -13.00
N ALA A 73 26.01 -20.87 -12.58
CA ALA A 73 26.56 -19.92 -11.62
C ALA A 73 27.77 -19.21 -12.23
N ILE A 74 27.71 -17.88 -12.26
CA ILE A 74 28.85 -17.02 -12.60
C ILE A 74 29.24 -16.17 -11.40
N GLU A 75 30.55 -16.03 -11.18
CA GLU A 75 31.11 -15.25 -10.08
C GLU A 75 32.23 -14.35 -10.58
N ASN A 76 32.13 -13.06 -10.25
CA ASN A 76 33.16 -12.06 -10.48
C ASN A 76 33.58 -11.45 -9.14
N LEU A 77 34.89 -11.38 -8.88
CA LEU A 77 35.45 -10.78 -7.67
C LEU A 77 35.67 -9.26 -7.84
N ASP A 78 35.81 -8.79 -9.07
CA ASP A 78 36.09 -7.39 -9.36
C ASP A 78 34.80 -6.56 -9.42
N MET A 79 34.58 -5.75 -8.39
CA MET A 79 33.43 -4.85 -8.28
C MET A 79 33.50 -3.65 -9.24
N SER A 80 34.65 -3.38 -9.87
CA SER A 80 34.72 -2.28 -10.85
C SER A 80 34.05 -2.65 -12.19
N LEU A 81 33.93 -3.95 -12.48
CA LEU A 81 33.40 -4.50 -13.72
C LEU A 81 31.94 -4.98 -13.58
N VAL A 82 31.13 -4.30 -12.74
CA VAL A 82 29.73 -4.70 -12.49
C VAL A 82 28.89 -4.64 -13.77
N ASP A 83 29.11 -3.61 -14.59
CA ASP A 83 28.34 -3.38 -15.82
C ASP A 83 28.62 -4.48 -16.85
N GLU A 84 29.90 -4.78 -17.09
CA GLU A 84 30.32 -5.85 -17.99
C GLU A 84 29.85 -7.22 -17.45
N PHE A 85 29.87 -7.41 -16.13
CA PHE A 85 29.36 -8.63 -15.51
C PHE A 85 27.84 -8.80 -15.68
N HIS A 86 27.08 -7.70 -15.62
CA HIS A 86 25.65 -7.69 -15.91
C HIS A 86 25.38 -8.12 -17.36
N GLU A 87 26.13 -7.57 -18.31
CA GLU A 87 26.00 -7.89 -19.74
C GLU A 87 26.22 -9.39 -20.01
N ILE A 88 27.19 -10.02 -19.34
CA ILE A 88 27.38 -11.49 -19.43
C ILE A 88 26.12 -12.22 -18.98
N GLY A 89 25.54 -11.84 -17.84
CA GLY A 89 24.34 -12.48 -17.29
C GLY A 89 23.16 -12.40 -18.26
N ASP A 90 22.90 -11.23 -18.83
CA ASP A 90 21.84 -11.02 -19.81
C ASP A 90 22.12 -11.75 -21.13
N LYS A 91 23.38 -11.79 -21.56
CA LYS A 91 23.80 -12.54 -22.74
C LYS A 91 23.54 -14.04 -22.58
N ILE A 92 23.88 -14.61 -21.42
CA ILE A 92 23.60 -16.03 -21.11
C ILE A 92 22.09 -16.28 -21.11
N LYS A 93 21.27 -15.44 -20.47
CA LYS A 93 19.81 -15.57 -20.49
C LYS A 93 19.26 -15.56 -21.92
N ASN A 94 19.73 -14.63 -22.75
CA ASN A 94 19.31 -14.52 -24.13
C ASN A 94 19.68 -15.76 -24.94
N LEU A 95 20.89 -16.30 -24.77
CA LEU A 95 21.31 -17.55 -25.40
C LEU A 95 20.43 -18.72 -24.95
N CYS A 96 20.16 -18.85 -23.64
CA CYS A 96 19.29 -19.92 -23.14
C CYS A 96 17.88 -19.87 -23.77
N ASN A 97 17.32 -18.67 -23.98
CA ASN A 97 16.02 -18.50 -24.64
C ASN A 97 16.04 -18.93 -26.12
N LEU A 98 17.21 -18.96 -26.78
CA LEU A 98 17.35 -19.40 -28.17
C LEU A 98 17.37 -20.92 -28.33
N ILE A 99 17.59 -21.70 -27.26
CA ILE A 99 17.67 -23.18 -27.36
C ILE A 99 16.33 -23.76 -27.84
N ASN A 100 15.21 -23.27 -27.30
CA ASN A 100 13.86 -23.60 -27.76
C ASN A 100 12.88 -22.48 -27.38
N PRO A 101 12.64 -21.51 -28.29
CA PRO A 101 11.76 -20.38 -28.03
C PRO A 101 10.35 -20.83 -27.61
N GLY A 102 9.87 -20.34 -26.46
CA GLY A 102 8.50 -20.60 -25.97
C GLY A 102 8.34 -21.83 -25.08
N SER A 103 9.34 -22.71 -24.99
CA SER A 103 9.29 -23.93 -24.16
C SER A 103 10.42 -24.03 -23.14
N ILE A 104 11.14 -22.93 -22.91
CA ILE A 104 12.22 -22.82 -21.92
C ILE A 104 11.81 -21.82 -20.86
N ILE A 105 12.14 -22.15 -19.61
CA ILE A 105 11.94 -21.27 -18.47
C ILE A 105 13.32 -20.95 -17.90
N VAL A 106 13.68 -19.66 -17.87
CA VAL A 106 14.91 -19.16 -17.24
C VAL A 106 14.54 -18.39 -15.98
N ASN A 107 14.84 -18.95 -14.82
CA ASN A 107 14.63 -18.32 -13.52
C ASN A 107 15.96 -17.80 -12.96
N THR A 108 15.98 -16.57 -12.46
CA THR A 108 17.15 -16.06 -11.74
C THR A 108 17.00 -16.42 -10.26
N LEU A 109 17.93 -17.22 -9.74
CA LEU A 109 17.94 -17.68 -8.34
C LEU A 109 18.68 -16.69 -7.43
N TRP A 110 19.73 -16.06 -7.96
CA TRP A 110 20.56 -15.10 -7.23
C TRP A 110 21.06 -14.01 -8.17
N ASP A 111 21.03 -12.75 -7.74
CA ASP A 111 21.52 -11.61 -8.51
C ASP A 111 22.16 -10.56 -7.58
N ASP A 112 23.49 -10.61 -7.45
CA ASP A 112 24.24 -9.57 -6.75
C ASP A 112 24.31 -8.26 -7.52
N VAL A 113 24.15 -8.27 -8.85
CA VAL A 113 24.23 -7.06 -9.68
C VAL A 113 23.00 -6.19 -9.44
N GLY A 114 21.81 -6.76 -9.52
CA GLY A 114 20.57 -6.06 -9.18
C GLY A 114 20.58 -5.55 -7.74
N ARG A 115 21.14 -6.33 -6.80
CA ARG A 115 21.33 -5.92 -5.40
C ARG A 115 22.30 -4.74 -5.26
N HIS A 116 23.39 -4.73 -6.04
CA HIS A 116 24.35 -3.63 -6.07
C HIS A 116 23.73 -2.33 -6.58
N TYR A 117 22.90 -2.39 -7.64
CA TYR A 117 22.17 -1.20 -8.09
C TYR A 117 21.09 -0.76 -7.10
N ALA A 118 20.41 -1.70 -6.45
CA ALA A 118 19.44 -1.39 -5.40
C ALA A 118 20.08 -0.65 -4.21
N SER A 119 21.25 -1.09 -3.75
CA SER A 119 21.96 -0.42 -2.65
C SER A 119 22.45 0.98 -3.02
N GLN A 120 22.81 1.21 -4.29
CA GLN A 120 23.12 2.55 -4.78
C GLN A 120 21.88 3.43 -4.98
N ALA A 121 20.75 2.86 -5.37
CA ALA A 121 19.52 3.61 -5.65
C ALA A 121 18.83 4.08 -4.37
N TYR A 122 18.80 3.24 -3.34
CA TYR A 122 18.03 3.48 -2.12
C TYR A 122 18.35 4.81 -1.42
N PRO A 123 19.63 5.23 -1.24
CA PRO A 123 19.94 6.52 -0.62
C PRO A 123 19.28 7.72 -1.31
N HIS A 124 19.22 7.72 -2.65
CA HIS A 124 18.59 8.80 -3.41
C HIS A 124 17.07 8.85 -3.22
N ILE A 125 16.43 7.69 -3.16
CA ILE A 125 14.98 7.58 -2.92
C ILE A 125 14.67 8.07 -1.50
N ASN A 126 15.42 7.57 -0.51
CA ASN A 126 15.26 7.95 0.89
C ASN A 126 15.47 9.46 1.10
N GLU A 127 16.44 10.07 0.42
CA GLU A 127 16.64 11.52 0.48
C GLU A 127 15.40 12.29 0.00
N VAL A 128 14.87 11.96 -1.17
CA VAL A 128 13.70 12.64 -1.75
C VAL A 128 12.45 12.41 -0.92
N GLU A 129 12.27 11.21 -0.37
CA GLU A 129 11.20 10.88 0.57
C GLU A 129 11.26 11.79 1.81
N ASN A 130 12.43 11.94 2.40
CA ASN A 130 12.62 12.81 3.56
C ASN A 130 12.40 14.30 3.23
N ILE A 131 12.76 14.73 2.01
CA ILE A 131 12.46 16.09 1.54
C ILE A 131 10.95 16.30 1.40
N MET A 132 10.21 15.33 0.86
CA MET A 132 8.75 15.39 0.76
C MET A 132 8.10 15.43 2.16
N ARG A 133 8.54 14.57 3.09
CA ARG A 133 8.09 14.59 4.49
C ARG A 133 8.35 15.95 5.11
N LYS A 134 9.54 16.54 4.88
CA LYS A 134 9.90 17.88 5.36
C LYS A 134 9.01 18.96 4.77
N LEU A 135 8.71 18.91 3.47
CA LEU A 135 7.81 19.87 2.81
C LEU A 135 6.42 19.83 3.45
N ILE A 136 5.82 18.63 3.56
CA ILE A 136 4.49 18.44 4.16
C ILE A 136 4.50 18.93 5.61
N SER A 137 5.52 18.54 6.38
CA SER A 137 5.66 18.95 7.78
C SER A 137 5.69 20.46 7.94
N LYS A 138 6.53 21.14 7.13
CA LYS A 138 6.65 22.59 7.19
C LYS A 138 5.37 23.27 6.73
N PHE A 139 4.76 22.81 5.64
CA PHE A 139 3.47 23.34 5.17
C PHE A 139 2.41 23.26 6.27
N MET A 140 2.28 22.11 6.93
CA MET A 140 1.31 21.91 8.01
C MET A 140 1.64 22.74 9.25
N LEU A 141 2.89 22.72 9.73
CA LEU A 141 3.26 23.44 10.96
C LEU A 141 3.20 24.96 10.80
N ILE A 142 3.61 25.48 9.65
CA ILE A 142 3.62 26.93 9.39
C ILE A 142 2.20 27.43 9.12
N ASN A 143 1.42 26.71 8.31
CA ASN A 143 0.14 27.24 7.82
C ASN A 143 -1.08 26.74 8.63
N VAL A 144 -0.99 25.59 9.31
CA VAL A 144 -2.09 25.01 10.12
C VAL A 144 -1.83 25.20 11.62
N GLY A 145 -0.60 24.98 12.09
CA GLY A 145 -0.19 25.19 13.49
C GLY A 145 -0.06 23.90 14.31
N MET A 146 0.42 24.00 15.56
CA MET A 146 0.98 22.89 16.36
C MET A 146 0.05 21.69 16.63
N ASP A 147 -1.26 21.88 16.72
CA ASP A 147 -2.20 20.81 17.07
C ASP A 147 -2.72 20.03 15.85
N TRP A 148 -2.23 20.33 14.65
CA TRP A 148 -2.65 19.65 13.42
C TRP A 148 -2.47 18.13 13.51
N SER A 149 -1.44 17.63 14.20
CA SER A 149 -1.19 16.20 14.29
C SER A 149 -2.20 15.50 15.23
N LYS A 150 -2.56 16.11 16.36
CA LYS A 150 -3.56 15.58 17.31
C LYS A 150 -4.97 15.56 16.75
N GLU A 151 -5.31 16.54 15.90
CA GLU A 151 -6.65 16.67 15.32
C GLU A 151 -6.88 15.76 14.11
N THR A 152 -5.81 15.19 13.55
CA THR A 152 -5.84 14.64 12.20
C THR A 152 -5.34 13.20 12.09
N ILE A 153 -4.63 12.68 13.09
CA ILE A 153 -4.04 11.34 13.07
C ILE A 153 -4.98 10.29 13.67
N HIS A 154 -5.15 9.16 12.97
CA HIS A 154 -6.02 8.06 13.38
C HIS A 154 -5.71 7.50 14.78
N PRO A 155 -6.72 7.13 15.59
CA PRO A 155 -6.52 6.45 16.88
C PRO A 155 -5.73 5.14 16.81
N GLU A 156 -5.81 4.34 15.74
CA GLU A 156 -4.97 3.13 15.61
C GLU A 156 -3.52 3.45 15.18
N LEU A 157 -3.29 4.55 14.45
CA LEU A 157 -1.94 5.05 14.22
C LEU A 157 -1.38 5.61 15.54
N ALA A 158 -2.18 6.35 16.32
CA ALA A 158 -1.85 6.79 17.68
C ALA A 158 -1.55 5.59 18.62
N LYS A 159 -2.27 4.47 18.51
CA LYS A 159 -1.94 3.24 19.26
C LYS A 159 -0.67 2.54 18.78
N LYS A 160 -0.32 2.61 17.49
CA LYS A 160 0.99 2.14 16.99
C LYS A 160 2.13 3.05 17.44
N ILE A 161 1.84 4.34 17.62
CA ILE A 161 2.74 5.36 18.15
C ILE A 161 3.03 5.15 19.62
N GLU A 162 2.00 4.92 20.42
CA GLU A 162 2.11 4.63 21.86
C GLU A 162 2.81 3.30 22.16
N LYS A 163 2.97 2.42 21.16
CA LYS A 163 3.77 1.18 21.28
C LYS A 163 5.25 1.38 20.98
N PHE A 164 5.66 2.53 20.43
CA PHE A 164 7.05 2.95 20.46
C PHE A 164 7.24 3.64 21.82
N ASP A 165 8.06 3.05 22.67
CA ASP A 165 8.34 3.53 24.02
C ASP A 165 8.62 5.05 24.06
N GLU A 166 8.30 5.67 25.20
CA GLU A 166 8.21 7.10 25.54
C GLU A 166 9.44 8.00 25.23
N ASP A 167 10.44 7.53 24.49
CA ASP A 167 11.75 8.18 24.40
C ASP A 167 11.94 9.17 23.23
N ASP A 168 10.94 9.41 22.38
CA ASP A 168 11.12 10.37 21.27
C ASP A 168 9.96 11.35 21.12
N THR A 169 9.85 12.26 22.09
CA THR A 169 8.98 13.44 22.07
C THR A 169 9.21 14.34 20.84
N ASN A 170 10.26 14.09 20.05
CA ASN A 170 10.64 14.84 18.86
C ASN A 170 10.29 14.14 17.52
N LEU A 171 9.72 12.92 17.54
CA LEU A 171 9.35 12.21 16.32
C LEU A 171 8.05 12.75 15.71
N ASN A 172 8.18 13.55 14.66
CA ASN A 172 7.05 14.06 13.88
C ASN A 172 6.22 12.90 13.30
N ASP A 173 4.91 12.97 13.49
CA ASP A 173 3.98 11.91 13.12
C ASP A 173 3.98 11.56 11.63
N LEU A 174 4.45 12.46 10.76
CA LEU A 174 4.63 12.18 9.34
C LEU A 174 5.63 11.06 9.09
N TYR A 175 6.59 10.78 9.98
CA TYR A 175 7.52 9.65 9.83
C TYR A 175 6.85 8.29 9.96
N LYS A 176 5.57 8.25 10.34
CA LYS A 176 4.80 7.03 10.59
C LYS A 176 3.83 6.72 9.45
N ILE A 177 3.81 7.59 8.44
CA ILE A 177 3.00 7.47 7.23
C ILE A 177 3.83 6.82 6.12
N ASP A 178 3.25 5.85 5.39
CA ASP A 178 3.93 5.17 4.28
C ASP A 178 4.18 6.07 3.06
N PHE A 179 5.19 5.74 2.26
CA PHE A 179 5.63 6.49 1.05
C PHE A 179 4.48 6.86 0.11
N ILE A 180 3.54 5.93 -0.11
CA ILE A 180 2.42 6.15 -1.04
C ILE A 180 1.40 7.14 -0.47
N ASN A 181 1.14 7.07 0.84
CA ASN A 181 0.16 7.94 1.49
C ASN A 181 0.63 9.40 1.58
N LEU A 182 1.95 9.66 1.44
CA LEU A 182 2.48 11.02 1.31
C LEU A 182 2.03 11.70 0.01
N SER A 183 1.80 10.94 -1.07
CA SER A 183 1.36 11.54 -2.34
C SER A 183 -0.08 12.01 -2.26
N ASP A 184 -0.92 11.26 -1.57
CA ASP A 184 -2.35 11.51 -1.47
C ASP A 184 -2.62 12.83 -0.73
N PHE A 185 -1.73 13.19 0.19
CA PHE A 185 -1.79 14.48 0.87
C PHE A 185 -1.67 15.68 -0.07
N LEU A 186 -0.73 15.67 -1.02
CA LEU A 186 -0.49 16.79 -1.92
C LEU A 186 -1.33 16.71 -3.19
N PHE A 187 -1.55 15.51 -3.72
CA PHE A 187 -2.06 15.32 -5.09
C PHE A 187 -3.51 14.86 -5.16
N ASP A 188 -4.14 14.43 -4.07
CA ASP A 188 -5.56 14.08 -4.13
C ASP A 188 -6.41 15.31 -4.37
N LYS A 189 -7.25 15.22 -5.39
CA LYS A 189 -8.14 16.30 -5.79
C LYS A 189 -9.38 16.29 -4.92
N LYS A 190 -9.64 17.42 -4.26
CA LYS A 190 -10.74 17.54 -3.31
C LYS A 190 -11.59 18.76 -3.66
N ARG A 191 -12.88 18.65 -3.36
CA ARG A 191 -13.86 19.72 -3.53
C ARG A 191 -13.84 20.58 -2.28
N ASP A 192 -13.88 21.89 -2.45
CA ASP A 192 -13.86 22.85 -1.33
C ASP A 192 -15.26 23.16 -0.81
N ILE A 193 -16.30 22.70 -1.51
CA ILE A 193 -17.70 22.88 -1.11
C ILE A 193 -18.42 21.53 -1.10
N SER A 194 -19.40 21.40 -0.20
CA SER A 194 -20.28 20.24 -0.12
C SER A 194 -21.24 20.16 -1.32
N ILE A 195 -21.87 19.00 -1.52
CA ILE A 195 -22.90 18.83 -2.57
C ILE A 195 -24.10 19.73 -2.25
N GLU A 196 -24.44 19.84 -0.98
CA GLU A 196 -25.54 20.66 -0.46
C GLU A 196 -25.27 22.17 -0.69
N ASP A 197 -24.02 22.62 -0.52
CA ASP A 197 -23.62 24.00 -0.82
C ASP A 197 -23.65 24.29 -2.32
N LEU A 198 -23.27 23.32 -3.15
CA LEU A 198 -23.40 23.45 -4.60
C LEU A 198 -24.88 23.56 -5.00
N ASP A 199 -25.75 22.70 -4.47
CA ASP A 199 -27.19 22.74 -4.76
C ASP A 199 -27.78 24.11 -4.39
N ARG A 200 -27.38 24.66 -3.24
CA ARG A 200 -27.80 26.01 -2.82
C ARG A 200 -27.33 27.11 -3.77
N VAL A 201 -26.13 26.99 -4.32
CA VAL A 201 -25.61 27.94 -5.33
C VAL A 201 -26.37 27.77 -6.65
N LEU A 202 -26.56 26.54 -7.12
CA LEU A 202 -27.23 26.21 -8.38
C LEU A 202 -28.73 26.52 -8.40
N LEU A 203 -29.39 26.56 -7.24
CA LEU A 203 -30.80 26.96 -7.11
C LEU A 203 -31.03 28.45 -7.42
N LYS A 204 -29.98 29.27 -7.54
CA LYS A 204 -30.09 30.67 -7.96
C LYS A 204 -30.26 30.77 -9.47
N THR A 205 -31.18 31.63 -9.92
CA THR A 205 -31.46 31.85 -11.36
C THR A 205 -30.52 32.88 -12.03
N LYS A 206 -29.72 33.59 -11.23
CA LYS A 206 -28.65 34.50 -11.70
C LYS A 206 -27.46 34.39 -10.75
N PHE A 207 -26.28 34.19 -11.33
CA PHE A 207 -25.01 34.11 -10.60
C PHE A 207 -24.30 35.46 -10.67
N ASP A 208 -23.90 36.00 -9.52
CA ASP A 208 -22.93 37.09 -9.47
C ASP A 208 -21.48 36.53 -9.58
N GLU A 209 -20.49 37.42 -9.64
CA GLU A 209 -19.08 36.99 -9.72
C GLU A 209 -18.62 36.19 -8.49
N SER A 210 -19.20 36.46 -7.30
CA SER A 210 -18.89 35.71 -6.09
C SER A 210 -19.45 34.27 -6.12
N ASP A 211 -20.61 34.07 -6.73
CA ASP A 211 -21.20 32.76 -6.95
C ASP A 211 -20.41 31.98 -8.02
N LYS A 212 -19.91 32.64 -9.07
CA LYS A 212 -18.99 32.01 -10.04
C LYS A 212 -17.70 31.53 -9.39
N GLU A 213 -17.10 32.33 -8.50
CA GLU A 213 -15.92 31.92 -7.73
C GLU A 213 -16.21 30.68 -6.86
N LYS A 214 -17.38 30.60 -6.23
CA LYS A 214 -17.81 29.41 -5.47
C LYS A 214 -18.05 28.19 -6.35
N ILE A 215 -18.63 28.35 -7.54
CA ILE A 215 -18.79 27.25 -8.51
C ILE A 215 -17.42 26.75 -8.98
N LEU A 216 -16.45 27.64 -9.19
CA LEU A 216 -15.09 27.26 -9.55
C LEU A 216 -14.38 26.47 -8.43
N LYS A 217 -14.72 26.72 -7.16
CA LYS A 217 -14.27 25.94 -5.99
C LYS A 217 -14.89 24.53 -5.91
N TYR A 218 -15.94 24.25 -6.68
CA TYR A 218 -16.48 22.88 -6.83
C TYR A 218 -15.59 21.99 -7.70
N VAL A 219 -14.81 22.57 -8.61
CA VAL A 219 -13.91 21.81 -9.47
C VAL A 219 -12.81 21.20 -8.60
N PRO A 220 -12.70 19.86 -8.53
CA PRO A 220 -11.78 19.23 -7.59
C PRO A 220 -10.34 19.53 -7.97
N LYS A 221 -9.60 20.13 -7.04
CA LYS A 221 -8.19 20.50 -7.19
C LYS A 221 -7.38 19.90 -6.04
N SER A 222 -6.13 19.54 -6.32
CA SER A 222 -5.23 19.03 -5.29
C SER A 222 -4.62 20.16 -4.46
N ASN A 223 -4.09 19.86 -3.28
CA ASN A 223 -3.33 20.84 -2.49
C ASN A 223 -2.13 21.38 -3.27
N TRP A 224 -1.50 20.53 -4.09
CA TRP A 224 -0.45 20.93 -5.01
C TRP A 224 -0.92 21.95 -6.04
N ASP A 225 -2.05 21.68 -6.70
CA ASP A 225 -2.63 22.58 -7.71
C ASP A 225 -3.02 23.94 -7.11
N LYS A 226 -3.52 23.94 -5.88
CA LYS A 226 -4.00 25.13 -5.18
C LYS A 226 -2.84 26.03 -4.75
N TYR A 227 -1.84 25.46 -4.07
CA TYR A 227 -0.86 26.26 -3.34
C TYR A 227 0.52 26.32 -4.01
N PHE A 228 0.86 25.35 -4.87
CA PHE A 228 2.24 25.22 -5.36
C PHE A 228 2.39 25.44 -6.87
N ILE A 229 1.39 25.10 -7.70
CA ILE A 229 1.51 25.23 -9.16
C ILE A 229 1.73 26.67 -9.61
N ASN A 230 0.95 27.62 -9.08
CA ASN A 230 1.06 29.02 -9.46
C ASN A 230 2.40 29.64 -9.02
N LEU A 231 2.96 29.15 -7.90
CA LEU A 231 4.24 29.62 -7.37
C LEU A 231 5.45 29.03 -8.11
N LEU A 232 5.35 27.79 -8.60
CA LEU A 232 6.48 27.04 -9.17
C LEU A 232 6.49 26.96 -10.71
N GLY A 233 5.39 27.32 -11.37
CA GLY A 233 5.28 27.34 -12.84
C GLY A 233 5.21 25.96 -13.49
N GLU A 234 5.32 25.89 -14.82
CA GLU A 234 5.03 24.67 -15.62
C GLU A 234 5.87 23.44 -15.26
N LYS A 235 7.09 23.61 -14.75
CA LYS A 235 7.97 22.50 -14.36
C LYS A 235 7.39 21.64 -13.21
N SER A 236 6.48 22.19 -12.40
CA SER A 236 5.87 21.48 -11.27
C SER A 236 4.63 20.67 -11.63
N ARG A 237 4.07 20.83 -12.85
CA ARG A 237 2.82 20.15 -13.26
C ARG A 237 2.96 18.62 -13.36
N ASN A 238 4.16 18.12 -13.64
CA ASN A 238 4.39 16.69 -13.86
C ASN A 238 4.83 15.94 -12.60
N ILE A 239 4.97 16.63 -11.47
CA ILE A 239 5.55 16.07 -10.24
C ILE A 239 4.79 14.82 -9.75
N GLU A 240 3.46 14.80 -9.85
CA GLU A 240 2.63 13.68 -9.41
C GLU A 240 2.96 12.40 -10.20
N SER A 241 3.06 12.53 -11.53
CA SER A 241 3.41 11.42 -12.41
C SER A 241 4.83 10.91 -12.17
N GLN A 242 5.77 11.83 -11.90
CA GLN A 242 7.14 11.50 -11.53
C GLN A 242 7.19 10.78 -10.18
N TRP A 243 6.39 11.20 -9.21
CA TRP A 243 6.29 10.58 -7.89
C TRP A 243 5.69 9.16 -7.97
N LYS A 244 4.60 8.98 -8.72
CA LYS A 244 3.99 7.66 -8.98
C LYS A 244 4.96 6.70 -9.66
N LEU A 245 5.78 7.21 -10.57
CA LEU A 245 6.83 6.43 -11.21
C LEU A 245 7.97 6.09 -10.24
N LEU A 246 8.40 7.04 -9.41
CA LEU A 246 9.40 6.81 -8.37
C LEU A 246 8.93 5.74 -7.37
N TYR A 247 7.66 5.74 -6.98
CA TYR A 247 7.07 4.71 -6.12
C TYR A 247 7.18 3.31 -6.72
N LYS A 248 6.87 3.15 -8.02
CA LYS A 248 7.02 1.86 -8.73
C LYS A 248 8.47 1.38 -8.71
N LEU A 249 9.43 2.30 -8.95
CA LEU A 249 10.86 1.99 -8.92
C LEU A 249 11.35 1.68 -7.49
N ARG A 250 10.86 2.40 -6.47
CA ARG A 250 11.13 2.12 -5.06
C ARG A 250 10.68 0.73 -4.66
N ASN A 251 9.47 0.32 -5.06
CA ASN A 251 8.99 -1.04 -4.80
C ASN A 251 9.85 -2.09 -5.51
N LYS A 252 10.34 -1.79 -6.72
CA LYS A 252 11.32 -2.65 -7.41
C LYS A 252 12.60 -2.82 -6.59
N VAL A 253 13.13 -1.73 -6.02
CA VAL A 253 14.31 -1.71 -5.12
C VAL A 253 14.05 -2.52 -3.85
N ALA A 254 12.96 -2.24 -3.14
CA ALA A 254 12.65 -2.86 -1.86
C ALA A 254 12.40 -4.38 -1.97
N HIS A 255 11.80 -4.84 -3.08
CA HIS A 255 11.57 -6.25 -3.33
C HIS A 255 12.75 -6.96 -4.01
N ASN A 256 13.90 -6.29 -4.17
CA ASN A 256 15.09 -6.81 -4.89
C ASN A 256 14.74 -7.40 -6.26
N ARG A 257 13.75 -6.82 -6.96
CA ARG A 257 13.31 -7.29 -8.28
C ARG A 257 14.33 -6.85 -9.34
N PHE A 258 15.39 -7.64 -9.53
CA PHE A 258 16.39 -7.56 -10.60
C PHE A 258 16.50 -6.17 -11.24
N LEU A 259 17.12 -5.23 -10.53
CA LEU A 259 17.31 -3.87 -11.01
C LEU A 259 18.34 -3.84 -12.14
N THR A 260 18.09 -3.02 -13.15
CA THR A 260 19.06 -2.78 -14.24
C THR A 260 19.80 -1.46 -14.03
N LYS A 261 20.89 -1.27 -14.79
CA LYS A 261 21.61 0.01 -14.85
C LYS A 261 20.71 1.16 -15.31
N GLU A 262 19.80 0.89 -16.24
CA GLU A 262 18.84 1.87 -16.74
C GLU A 262 17.86 2.30 -15.64
N ASP A 263 17.40 1.37 -14.80
CA ASP A 263 16.58 1.69 -13.64
C ASP A 263 17.34 2.61 -12.68
N LEU A 264 18.61 2.32 -12.37
CA LEU A 264 19.42 3.17 -11.50
C LEU A 264 19.57 4.58 -12.07
N LYS A 265 19.87 4.72 -13.36
CA LYS A 265 19.95 6.02 -14.03
C LYS A 265 18.62 6.77 -13.96
N ARG A 266 17.51 6.06 -14.22
CA ARG A 266 16.16 6.62 -14.16
C ARG A 266 15.80 7.09 -12.76
N ILE A 267 16.13 6.31 -11.72
CA ILE A 267 15.95 6.69 -10.32
C ILE A 267 16.73 7.97 -10.02
N LYS A 268 18.05 8.01 -10.31
CA LYS A 268 18.89 9.19 -10.08
C LYS A 268 18.35 10.44 -10.78
N GLY A 269 17.89 10.31 -12.02
CA GLY A 269 17.30 11.42 -12.77
C GLY A 269 15.99 11.91 -12.16
N LEU A 270 15.08 11.00 -11.81
CA LEU A 270 13.81 11.34 -11.16
C LEU A 270 14.02 11.97 -9.78
N THR A 271 14.90 11.40 -8.96
CA THR A 271 15.16 11.92 -7.61
C THR A 271 15.75 13.31 -7.66
N ASN A 272 16.66 13.60 -8.60
CA ASN A 272 17.22 14.94 -8.76
C ASN A 272 16.16 15.96 -9.20
N SER A 273 15.36 15.62 -10.23
CA SER A 273 14.28 16.49 -10.69
C SER A 273 13.25 16.78 -9.60
N LEU A 274 12.84 15.75 -8.85
CA LEU A 274 11.89 15.90 -7.75
C LEU A 274 12.49 16.73 -6.61
N LYS A 275 13.75 16.48 -6.25
CA LYS A 275 14.47 17.25 -5.23
C LYS A 275 14.48 18.74 -5.56
N GLU A 276 14.81 19.12 -6.79
CA GLU A 276 14.79 20.53 -7.21
C GLU A 276 13.41 21.17 -7.04
N ILE A 277 12.34 20.49 -7.48
CA ILE A 277 10.97 21.02 -7.38
C ILE A 277 10.55 21.17 -5.91
N LEU A 278 10.81 20.15 -5.08
CA LEU A 278 10.42 20.14 -3.67
C LEU A 278 11.20 21.17 -2.84
N VAL A 279 12.49 21.38 -3.13
CA VAL A 279 13.29 22.42 -2.46
C VAL A 279 12.77 23.81 -2.82
N ASN A 280 12.51 24.07 -4.10
CA ASN A 280 11.90 25.34 -4.51
C ASN A 280 10.52 25.54 -3.88
N ALA A 281 9.72 24.48 -3.73
CA ALA A 281 8.43 24.53 -3.03
C ALA A 281 8.60 24.90 -1.55
N MET A 282 9.61 24.36 -0.87
CA MET A 282 9.90 24.68 0.53
C MET A 282 10.28 26.14 0.74
N ASP A 283 11.06 26.73 -0.18
CA ASP A 283 11.53 28.11 -0.05
C ASP A 283 10.37 29.11 -0.22
N LYS A 284 9.34 28.76 -0.99
CA LYS A 284 8.15 29.57 -1.21
C LYS A 284 7.03 29.35 -0.20
N LEU A 285 7.21 28.49 0.80
CA LEU A 285 6.16 28.21 1.79
C LEU A 285 5.69 29.45 2.55
N GLY A 286 6.61 30.39 2.82
CA GLY A 286 6.28 31.64 3.51
C GLY A 286 5.45 32.64 2.68
N GLU A 287 5.28 32.39 1.38
CA GLU A 287 4.44 33.20 0.49
C GLU A 287 2.98 32.71 0.47
N ILE A 288 2.68 31.58 1.11
CA ILE A 288 1.34 30.98 1.14
C ILE A 288 0.56 31.56 2.33
N ASP A 289 -0.50 32.30 2.05
CA ASP A 289 -1.45 32.78 3.06
C ASP A 289 -2.73 31.91 3.02
N LEU A 290 -3.03 31.22 4.12
CA LEU A 290 -4.24 30.38 4.25
C LEU A 290 -5.25 31.09 5.15
N ASN A 291 -6.48 31.22 4.67
CA ASN A 291 -7.61 31.64 5.51
C ASN A 291 -8.13 30.47 6.39
N ASP A 292 -8.99 30.78 7.36
CA ASP A 292 -9.54 29.79 8.31
C ASP A 292 -10.39 28.70 7.64
N GLU A 293 -11.04 29.01 6.52
CA GLU A 293 -11.85 28.07 5.73
C GLU A 293 -10.94 27.03 5.03
N ASP A 294 -9.87 27.50 4.37
CA ASP A 294 -8.87 26.67 3.71
C ASP A 294 -8.11 25.80 4.70
N ARG A 295 -7.79 26.35 5.89
CA ARG A 295 -7.20 25.59 7.00
C ARG A 295 -8.11 24.45 7.45
N SER A 296 -9.40 24.75 7.66
CA SER A 296 -10.40 23.76 8.09
C SER A 296 -10.60 22.66 7.02
N ASN A 297 -10.59 23.05 5.75
CA ASN A 297 -10.70 22.13 4.61
C ASN A 297 -9.47 21.21 4.48
N ILE A 298 -8.27 21.71 4.78
CA ILE A 298 -7.07 20.87 4.82
C ILE A 298 -7.16 19.87 5.97
N ILE A 299 -7.54 20.30 7.19
CA ILE A 299 -7.70 19.40 8.35
C ILE A 299 -8.73 18.30 8.07
N SER A 300 -9.91 18.66 7.54
CA SER A 300 -10.98 17.70 7.19
C SER A 300 -10.57 16.75 6.05
N SER A 301 -9.77 17.25 5.10
CA SER A 301 -9.24 16.47 3.99
C SER A 301 -8.24 15.42 4.42
N ILE A 302 -7.47 15.66 5.47
CA ILE A 302 -6.46 14.71 5.95
C ILE A 302 -7.07 13.70 6.91
N SER A 303 -8.02 14.13 7.75
CA SER A 303 -8.81 13.18 8.53
C SER A 303 -9.45 12.18 7.57
N THR A 304 -10.01 12.61 6.44
CA THR A 304 -10.55 11.70 5.39
C THR A 304 -9.52 10.79 4.71
N LEU A 305 -8.30 11.24 4.46
CA LEU A 305 -7.21 10.36 3.97
C LEU A 305 -6.81 9.30 5.01
N SER A 306 -6.88 9.67 6.28
CA SER A 306 -6.66 8.79 7.43
C SER A 306 -7.89 7.94 7.79
N LEU A 307 -9.05 8.20 7.16
CA LEU A 307 -10.32 7.48 7.34
C LEU A 307 -10.53 6.37 6.31
N ASN A 308 -9.52 6.03 5.49
CA ASN A 308 -9.51 4.81 4.68
C ASN A 308 -9.30 3.53 5.51
N SER A 309 -9.92 3.47 6.69
CA SER A 309 -10.14 2.26 7.48
C SER A 309 -11.55 2.31 8.08
N ASP A 310 -12.57 2.17 7.23
CA ASP A 310 -13.97 1.71 7.39
C ASP A 310 -14.80 2.00 8.67
N ALA A 311 -14.23 2.10 9.86
CA ALA A 311 -14.94 2.07 11.13
C ALA A 311 -15.84 3.28 11.39
N SER A 312 -15.41 4.52 11.13
CA SER A 312 -16.22 5.72 11.43
C SER A 312 -17.40 5.91 10.47
N LEU A 313 -17.20 5.57 9.18
CA LEU A 313 -18.27 5.54 8.19
C LEU A 313 -19.28 4.47 8.58
N VAL A 314 -18.81 3.27 8.91
CA VAL A 314 -19.66 2.18 9.41
C VAL A 314 -20.44 2.59 10.66
N GLU A 315 -19.79 3.20 11.65
CA GLU A 315 -20.43 3.70 12.87
C GLU A 315 -21.52 4.73 12.56
N LYS A 316 -21.24 5.67 11.65
CA LYS A 316 -22.21 6.68 11.22
C LYS A 316 -23.39 6.05 10.49
N GLN A 317 -23.14 5.16 9.54
CA GLN A 317 -24.20 4.52 8.75
C GLN A 317 -25.09 3.61 9.59
N ILE A 318 -24.50 2.87 10.53
CA ILE A 318 -25.27 2.09 11.52
C ILE A 318 -26.08 3.05 12.40
N SER A 319 -25.49 4.14 12.86
CA SER A 319 -26.20 5.13 13.69
C SER A 319 -27.41 5.71 12.93
N ASP A 320 -27.20 6.17 11.70
CA ASP A 320 -28.26 6.73 10.86
C ASP A 320 -29.36 5.69 10.57
N TYR A 321 -28.99 4.42 10.33
CA TYR A 321 -29.93 3.32 10.13
C TYR A 321 -30.84 3.08 11.34
N TYR A 322 -30.28 3.15 12.55
CA TYR A 322 -31.02 2.91 13.79
C TYR A 322 -31.80 4.16 14.27
N VAL A 323 -31.29 5.37 14.06
CA VAL A 323 -32.03 6.62 14.29
C VAL A 323 -33.29 6.68 13.42
N LYS A 324 -33.18 6.31 12.12
CA LYS A 324 -34.34 6.19 11.21
C LYS A 324 -35.40 5.21 11.71
N ARG A 325 -35.05 4.27 12.60
CA ARG A 325 -35.96 3.28 13.22
C ARG A 325 -36.43 3.69 14.61
N GLY A 326 -36.18 4.93 15.03
CA GLY A 326 -36.68 5.49 16.28
C GLY A 326 -35.82 5.18 17.52
N PHE A 327 -34.55 4.82 17.33
CA PHE A 327 -33.61 4.69 18.46
C PHE A 327 -32.92 6.03 18.75
N ASP A 328 -32.80 6.36 20.04
CA ASP A 328 -31.89 7.41 20.51
C ASP A 328 -30.51 6.79 20.73
N ILE A 329 -29.46 7.35 20.12
CA ILE A 329 -28.13 6.76 20.08
C ILE A 329 -27.15 7.65 20.84
N ARG A 330 -26.48 7.06 21.84
CA ARG A 330 -25.43 7.73 22.61
C ARG A 330 -24.11 7.03 22.39
N LYS A 331 -23.10 7.78 21.93
CA LYS A 331 -21.74 7.27 21.82
C LYS A 331 -21.11 7.15 23.21
N VAL A 332 -20.55 6.00 23.51
CA VAL A 332 -19.85 5.77 24.79
C VAL A 332 -18.50 6.48 24.72
N ARG A 333 -18.21 7.36 25.68
CA ARG A 333 -16.91 8.03 25.79
C ARG A 333 -15.96 7.18 26.62
N TYR A 334 -14.84 6.76 26.04
CA TYR A 334 -13.89 5.87 26.70
C TYR A 334 -12.89 6.59 27.59
N SER A 335 -12.49 5.93 28.68
CA SER A 335 -11.28 6.24 29.46
C SER A 335 -10.23 5.12 29.40
N ARG A 336 -10.48 4.00 28.70
CA ARG A 336 -9.59 2.83 28.61
C ARG A 336 -9.46 2.26 27.20
N LEU A 337 -8.34 1.55 26.97
CA LEU A 337 -7.79 1.08 25.68
C LEU A 337 -8.63 0.04 24.91
N ASP A 338 -9.63 -0.60 25.52
CA ASP A 338 -10.49 -1.60 24.86
C ASP A 338 -11.98 -1.28 25.08
N PRO A 339 -12.70 -0.84 24.04
CA PRO A 339 -14.10 -0.43 24.17
C PRO A 339 -15.04 -1.62 24.39
N GLN A 340 -15.66 -1.68 25.56
CA GLN A 340 -16.62 -2.74 25.87
C GLN A 340 -17.96 -2.55 25.12
N ALA A 341 -18.34 -1.31 24.79
CA ALA A 341 -19.47 -0.97 23.92
C ALA A 341 -19.21 0.37 23.21
N ASP A 342 -19.52 0.44 21.91
CA ASP A 342 -19.39 1.61 21.01
C ASP A 342 -20.55 2.60 21.13
N PHE A 343 -21.76 2.06 21.27
CA PHE A 343 -22.97 2.85 21.44
C PHE A 343 -23.87 2.29 22.52
N ILE A 344 -24.71 3.15 23.07
CA ILE A 344 -25.91 2.76 23.78
C ILE A 344 -27.09 3.18 22.91
N PHE A 345 -27.85 2.19 22.45
CA PHE A 345 -29.13 2.43 21.79
C PHE A 345 -30.22 2.42 22.86
N ASN A 346 -31.03 3.46 22.86
CA ASN A 346 -32.16 3.61 23.75
C ASN A 346 -33.44 3.61 22.93
N ASN A 347 -34.39 2.76 23.32
CA ASN A 347 -35.76 2.83 22.85
C ASN A 347 -36.70 2.92 24.06
N SER A 348 -37.99 3.14 23.82
CA SER A 348 -38.98 3.33 24.90
C SER A 348 -39.08 2.17 25.91
N THR A 349 -38.46 1.02 25.64
CA THR A 349 -38.61 -0.21 26.44
C THR A 349 -37.30 -0.83 26.92
N SER A 350 -36.13 -0.39 26.43
CA SER A 350 -34.84 -1.02 26.72
C SER A 350 -33.64 -0.16 26.38
N LEU A 351 -32.59 -0.29 27.21
CA LEU A 351 -31.24 0.14 26.90
C LEU A 351 -30.44 -1.03 26.34
N ILE A 352 -29.77 -0.81 25.20
CA ILE A 352 -29.00 -1.81 24.48
C ILE A 352 -27.56 -1.32 24.33
N ALA A 353 -26.61 -2.05 24.89
CA ALA A 353 -25.19 -1.82 24.66
C ALA A 353 -24.79 -2.43 23.32
N VAL A 354 -24.13 -1.65 22.46
CA VAL A 354 -23.81 -2.05 21.09
C VAL A 354 -22.32 -2.02 20.89
N ASN A 355 -21.76 -3.12 20.39
CA ASN A 355 -20.37 -3.18 19.93
C ASN A 355 -20.34 -3.48 18.43
N ILE A 356 -19.56 -2.73 17.67
CA ILE A 356 -19.44 -2.85 16.23
C ILE A 356 -18.06 -3.41 15.91
N LYS A 357 -18.02 -4.47 15.09
CA LYS A 357 -16.77 -5.07 14.59
C LYS A 357 -16.81 -5.19 13.08
N VAL A 358 -15.72 -4.80 12.44
CA VAL A 358 -15.52 -4.90 10.99
C VAL A 358 -14.54 -6.03 10.70
N TYR A 359 -14.92 -6.95 9.83
CA TYR A 359 -14.08 -8.08 9.42
C TYR A 359 -14.04 -8.23 7.90
N ASP A 360 -12.88 -8.61 7.38
CA ASP A 360 -12.74 -9.04 5.99
C ASP A 360 -13.36 -10.43 5.80
N THR A 361 -14.12 -10.62 4.72
CA THR A 361 -14.78 -11.90 4.43
C THR A 361 -13.80 -13.07 4.30
N ARG A 362 -12.53 -12.82 3.98
CA ARG A 362 -11.45 -13.83 3.92
C ARG A 362 -11.02 -14.33 5.31
N LEU A 363 -11.33 -13.58 6.38
CA LEU A 363 -10.97 -13.89 7.76
C LEU A 363 -12.05 -14.70 8.50
N LEU A 364 -13.18 -15.03 7.84
CA LEU A 364 -14.28 -15.81 8.42
C LEU A 364 -13.95 -17.29 8.70
N GLN A 365 -12.69 -17.71 8.59
CA GLN A 365 -12.22 -19.04 8.99
C GLN A 365 -12.15 -19.17 10.54
N ASN A 366 -11.76 -20.36 11.03
CA ASN A 366 -11.78 -20.83 12.42
C ASN A 366 -11.30 -19.85 13.52
N THR A 367 -10.59 -18.77 13.18
CA THR A 367 -10.10 -17.74 14.10
C THR A 367 -11.18 -16.75 14.56
N ILE A 368 -12.26 -16.54 13.78
CA ILE A 368 -13.25 -15.50 14.08
C ILE A 368 -14.12 -15.82 15.31
N ASN A 369 -14.40 -17.11 15.57
CA ASN A 369 -15.19 -17.55 16.72
C ASN A 369 -14.55 -17.13 18.06
N GLY A 370 -13.21 -17.20 18.15
CA GLY A 370 -12.47 -16.75 19.32
C GLY A 370 -12.58 -15.24 19.56
N LEU A 371 -12.56 -14.45 18.48
CA LEU A 371 -12.69 -12.99 18.54
C LEU A 371 -14.12 -12.55 18.90
N ILE A 372 -15.13 -13.20 18.31
CA ILE A 372 -16.54 -12.97 18.63
C ILE A 372 -16.81 -13.33 20.09
N LYS A 373 -16.35 -14.50 20.56
CA LYS A 373 -16.50 -14.93 21.95
C LYS A 373 -15.85 -13.93 22.91
N LYS A 374 -14.61 -13.53 22.66
CA LYS A 374 -13.91 -12.51 23.48
C LYS A 374 -14.69 -11.20 23.54
N THR A 375 -15.17 -10.71 22.39
CA THR A 375 -15.91 -9.44 22.32
C THR A 375 -17.23 -9.53 23.05
N ALA A 376 -17.95 -10.65 22.91
CA ALA A 376 -19.22 -10.86 23.61
C ALA A 376 -19.03 -10.99 25.12
N THR A 377 -17.95 -11.63 25.59
CA THR A 377 -17.61 -11.66 27.02
C THR A 377 -17.36 -10.25 27.57
N LEU A 378 -16.64 -9.41 26.83
CA LEU A 378 -16.43 -8.01 27.22
C LEU A 378 -17.73 -7.21 27.27
N LEU A 379 -18.61 -7.41 26.28
CA LEU A 379 -19.91 -6.77 26.24
C LEU A 379 -20.84 -7.25 27.37
N SER A 380 -20.81 -8.54 27.71
CA SER A 380 -21.56 -9.12 28.84
C SER A 380 -21.13 -8.48 30.16
N ASN A 381 -19.82 -8.37 30.40
CA ASN A 381 -19.29 -7.68 31.58
C ASN A 381 -19.74 -6.21 31.65
N TYR A 382 -19.80 -5.52 30.51
CA TYR A 382 -20.28 -4.14 30.45
C TYR A 382 -21.75 -4.02 30.78
N ILE A 383 -22.59 -4.93 30.26
CA ILE A 383 -24.01 -5.00 30.57
C ILE A 383 -24.23 -5.16 32.08
N ASP A 384 -23.45 -6.03 32.71
CA ASP A 384 -23.53 -6.27 34.16
C ASP A 384 -23.06 -5.04 34.97
N ASN A 385 -21.97 -4.39 34.56
CA ASN A 385 -21.42 -3.24 35.28
C ASN A 385 -22.29 -1.99 35.17
N GLU A 386 -22.92 -1.77 34.01
CA GLU A 386 -23.70 -0.56 33.71
C GLU A 386 -25.22 -0.77 33.87
N ASN A 387 -25.67 -1.93 34.39
CA ASN A 387 -27.07 -2.30 34.56
C ASN A 387 -27.91 -2.14 33.27
N ILE A 388 -27.36 -2.55 32.12
CA ILE A 388 -28.02 -2.44 30.81
C ILE A 388 -28.92 -3.66 30.57
N ASN A 389 -30.01 -3.51 29.81
CA ASN A 389 -30.97 -4.60 29.63
C ASN A 389 -30.47 -5.69 28.67
N LYS A 390 -29.80 -5.29 27.58
CA LYS A 390 -29.39 -6.20 26.49
C LYS A 390 -28.09 -5.75 25.83
N GLY A 391 -27.41 -6.70 25.19
CA GLY A 391 -26.28 -6.48 24.31
C GLY A 391 -26.63 -6.70 22.85
N LYS A 392 -25.96 -5.97 21.97
CA LYS A 392 -25.96 -6.23 20.54
C LYS A 392 -24.54 -6.16 19.99
N LEU A 393 -24.13 -7.23 19.31
CA LEU A 393 -22.90 -7.28 18.55
C LEU A 393 -23.24 -7.13 17.07
N ILE A 394 -22.76 -6.06 16.44
CA ILE A 394 -22.95 -5.81 15.00
C ILE A 394 -21.65 -6.14 14.28
N ILE A 395 -21.71 -7.11 13.37
CA ILE A 395 -20.58 -7.59 12.60
C ILE A 395 -20.74 -7.12 11.14
N ILE A 396 -19.77 -6.34 10.68
CA ILE A 396 -19.74 -5.79 9.33
C ILE A 396 -18.72 -6.54 8.50
N LEU A 397 -19.17 -7.07 7.35
CA LEU A 397 -18.37 -7.87 6.45
C LEU A 397 -17.93 -7.03 5.26
N VAL A 398 -16.61 -6.92 5.06
CA VAL A 398 -15.97 -6.15 3.98
C VAL A 398 -15.28 -7.12 3.00
N GLY A 399 -15.53 -6.97 1.70
CA GLY A 399 -14.93 -7.81 0.64
C GLY A 399 -15.88 -8.17 -0.50
N ASP A 400 -15.40 -8.95 -1.49
CA ASP A 400 -16.16 -9.28 -2.71
C ASP A 400 -17.43 -10.10 -2.37
N HIS A 401 -18.60 -9.44 -2.47
CA HIS A 401 -19.91 -9.98 -2.10
C HIS A 401 -20.38 -11.15 -2.98
N LYS A 402 -19.61 -11.54 -4.00
CA LYS A 402 -19.94 -12.60 -4.97
C LYS A 402 -19.75 -14.05 -4.46
N MET A 403 -19.58 -14.28 -3.17
CA MET A 403 -19.50 -15.62 -2.54
C MET A 403 -20.69 -15.95 -1.63
N THR A 404 -21.92 -15.65 -2.06
CA THR A 404 -23.14 -15.74 -1.22
C THR A 404 -23.41 -17.13 -0.61
N LEU A 405 -23.18 -18.24 -1.33
CA LEU A 405 -23.51 -19.59 -0.81
C LEU A 405 -22.57 -20.06 0.31
N LYS A 406 -21.25 -19.86 0.17
CA LYS A 406 -20.27 -20.23 1.22
C LYS A 406 -20.31 -19.27 2.41
N LEU A 407 -20.55 -17.99 2.13
CA LEU A 407 -20.68 -16.96 3.16
C LEU A 407 -21.87 -17.25 4.07
N ASN A 408 -23.03 -17.60 3.50
CA ASN A 408 -24.23 -17.93 4.27
C ASN A 408 -24.00 -19.17 5.15
N GLN A 409 -23.35 -20.22 4.64
CA GLN A 409 -23.01 -21.41 5.43
C GLN A 409 -22.13 -21.08 6.64
N HIS A 410 -21.12 -20.22 6.48
CA HIS A 410 -20.28 -19.79 7.59
C HIS A 410 -21.01 -18.86 8.56
N ILE A 411 -21.90 -17.99 8.08
CA ILE A 411 -22.75 -17.16 8.94
C ILE A 411 -23.67 -18.06 9.79
N ASP A 412 -24.23 -19.13 9.22
CA ASP A 412 -25.06 -20.09 9.95
C ASP A 412 -24.26 -20.86 11.00
N GLU A 413 -23.04 -21.29 10.67
CA GLU A 413 -22.12 -21.94 11.62
C GLU A 413 -21.74 -21.01 12.78
N ILE A 414 -21.44 -19.75 12.48
CA ILE A 414 -21.12 -18.73 13.49
C ILE A 414 -22.36 -18.42 14.34
N THR A 415 -23.54 -18.30 13.74
CA THR A 415 -24.79 -18.04 14.46
C THR A 415 -25.14 -19.21 15.40
N ASN A 416 -24.90 -20.45 14.96
CA ASN A 416 -25.04 -21.65 15.79
C ASN A 416 -24.00 -21.75 16.90
N PHE A 417 -22.78 -21.24 16.68
CA PHE A 417 -21.77 -21.13 17.72
C PHE A 417 -22.17 -20.08 18.77
N ILE A 418 -22.61 -18.91 18.32
CA ILE A 418 -23.05 -17.81 19.19
C ILE A 418 -24.23 -18.26 20.07
N SER A 419 -25.23 -18.93 19.50
CA SER A 419 -26.40 -19.40 20.26
C SER A 419 -26.09 -20.41 21.36
N LYS A 420 -24.96 -21.13 21.27
CA LYS A 420 -24.54 -22.11 22.27
C LYS A 420 -23.56 -21.56 23.30
N GLU A 421 -22.70 -20.63 22.91
CA GLU A 421 -21.50 -20.26 23.67
C GLU A 421 -21.52 -18.82 24.22
N ILE A 422 -22.51 -18.00 23.85
CA ILE A 422 -22.60 -16.59 24.22
C ILE A 422 -23.81 -16.33 25.11
N ASP A 423 -23.68 -15.34 26.00
CA ASP A 423 -24.74 -14.86 26.90
C ASP A 423 -26.03 -14.57 26.12
N GLN A 424 -27.15 -15.15 26.58
CA GLN A 424 -28.46 -15.03 25.94
C GLN A 424 -29.01 -13.59 25.90
N ARG A 425 -28.43 -12.67 26.67
CA ARG A 425 -28.74 -11.24 26.63
C ARG A 425 -28.10 -10.52 25.46
N ILE A 426 -27.15 -11.15 24.76
CA ILE A 426 -26.44 -10.60 23.61
C ILE A 426 -27.02 -11.15 22.31
N THR A 427 -27.43 -10.24 21.43
CA THR A 427 -27.88 -10.57 20.07
C THR A 427 -26.79 -10.25 19.06
N CYS A 428 -26.68 -11.04 17.99
CA CYS A 428 -25.70 -10.80 16.93
C CYS A 428 -26.39 -10.46 15.61
N GLU A 429 -25.84 -9.49 14.89
CA GLU A 429 -26.34 -9.02 13.60
C GLU A 429 -25.19 -8.91 12.61
N PHE A 430 -25.33 -9.54 11.44
CA PHE A 430 -24.37 -9.48 10.34
C PHE A 430 -24.89 -8.54 9.27
N GLY A 431 -24.03 -7.66 8.76
CA GLY A 431 -24.39 -6.78 7.66
C GLY A 431 -23.18 -6.29 6.87
N PHE A 432 -23.43 -5.42 5.90
CA PHE A 432 -22.42 -4.79 5.05
C PHE A 432 -22.84 -3.36 4.72
N ILE A 433 -21.90 -2.57 4.21
CA ILE A 433 -22.17 -1.26 3.62
C ILE A 433 -22.28 -1.46 2.11
N ASN A 434 -23.43 -1.10 1.53
CA ASN A 434 -23.68 -1.28 0.10
C ASN A 434 -22.95 -0.22 -0.75
N GLU A 435 -23.04 -0.33 -2.08
CA GLU A 435 -22.40 0.60 -3.02
C GLU A 435 -22.92 2.06 -2.88
N SER A 436 -24.13 2.22 -2.34
CA SER A 436 -24.73 3.52 -2.01
C SER A 436 -24.31 4.06 -0.63
N GLN A 437 -23.33 3.41 0.03
CA GLN A 437 -22.85 3.72 1.37
C GLN A 437 -23.90 3.56 2.48
N GLU A 438 -24.91 2.73 2.29
CA GLU A 438 -25.94 2.46 3.30
C GLU A 438 -25.72 1.11 4.00
N TYR A 439 -26.07 1.05 5.29
CA TYR A 439 -26.01 -0.19 6.06
C TYR A 439 -27.17 -1.13 5.72
N GLU A 440 -26.84 -2.36 5.32
CA GLU A 440 -27.78 -3.45 5.05
C GLU A 440 -27.50 -4.68 5.92
N ILE A 441 -28.58 -5.30 6.40
CA ILE A 441 -28.52 -6.52 7.22
C ILE A 441 -28.53 -7.75 6.32
N LEU A 442 -27.59 -8.66 6.54
CA LEU A 442 -27.49 -9.96 5.88
C LEU A 442 -28.16 -11.06 6.68
N ALA A 443 -27.90 -11.10 7.98
CA ALA A 443 -28.43 -12.13 8.89
C ALA A 443 -28.53 -11.60 10.31
N LYS A 444 -29.43 -12.17 11.10
CA LYS A 444 -29.63 -11.81 12.49
C LYS A 444 -30.06 -13.03 13.30
N GLN A 445 -29.55 -13.12 14.53
CA GLN A 445 -29.92 -14.13 15.53
C GLN A 445 -31.13 -13.72 16.36
#